data_AF-A0A9P0IMH5-F1
#
_entry.id   AF-A0A9P0IMH5-F1
#
_cell.length_a   1.000
_cell.length_b   1.000
_cell.length_c   1.000
_cell.angle_alpha   90.00
_cell.angle_beta   90.00
_cell.angle_gamma   90.00
#
_symmetry.space_group_name_H-M   'P 1'
#
loop_
_entity.id
_entity.type
_entity.pdbx_description
1 polymer ?
#
loop_
_entity_poly.entity_id
_entity_poly.type
_entity_poly.pdbx_seq_one_letter_code
_entity_poly.pdbx_strand_id
1 'polypeptide(L)'
;MNCSIQYAVMDFEFTNLGRDNLILISGALMGRHSPGLVTKLEGRALLLKENRVVTPKEWKDMVHHLVRIFKDKPKTLYPVLAQIYDSDHSTKTNLTKKQILNLIKDYDVIVLWEGSTDIKILDALGAPHIALSMRGWDVDSNGKFFLQLLYGKTIIVSHYIGDIAKNGRALCLTEAHGLTCGGDHGCIEAHNPVTDVIWSGCLFRYLRLRYSVQIDDAIIG
;
A
#
# COMPACT_ATOMS: atom_id res chain seq x y z
N MET A 1 -17.26 -5.79 26.85
CA MET A 1 -17.56 -5.36 25.47
C MET A 1 -16.34 -5.70 24.63
N ASN A 2 -16.44 -6.64 23.68
CA ASN A 2 -15.34 -6.90 22.75
C ASN A 2 -15.31 -5.76 21.74
N CYS A 3 -14.48 -4.75 22.00
CA CYS A 3 -14.19 -3.71 21.02
C CYS A 3 -13.29 -4.35 19.96
N SER A 4 -13.88 -4.82 18.86
CA SER A 4 -13.10 -5.42 17.78
C SER A 4 -12.30 -4.32 17.09
N ILE A 5 -10.99 -4.50 16.96
CA ILE A 5 -10.08 -3.54 16.32
C ILE A 5 -10.57 -3.17 14.92
N GLN A 6 -10.80 -1.89 14.67
CA GLN A 6 -11.09 -1.38 13.34
C GLN A 6 -9.80 -1.25 12.56
N TYR A 7 -9.76 -1.79 11.35
CA TYR A 7 -8.61 -1.66 10.48
C TYR A 7 -9.01 -1.30 9.06
N ALA A 8 -8.09 -0.65 8.36
CA ALA A 8 -8.15 -0.49 6.92
C ALA A 8 -6.86 -1.00 6.29
N VAL A 9 -6.98 -1.51 5.07
CA VAL A 9 -5.85 -1.85 4.21
C VAL A 9 -5.64 -0.69 3.26
N MET A 10 -4.39 -0.27 3.08
CA MET A 10 -4.06 0.92 2.33
C MET A 10 -2.81 0.70 1.47
N ASP A 11 -2.76 1.41 0.36
CA ASP A 11 -1.61 1.47 -0.54
C ASP A 11 -1.52 2.88 -1.15
N PHE A 12 -0.32 3.42 -1.26
CA PHE A 12 -0.07 4.73 -1.86
C PHE A 12 0.84 4.62 -3.08
N GLU A 13 0.48 5.37 -4.12
CA GLU A 13 1.37 5.63 -5.25
C GLU A 13 2.08 6.97 -5.06
N PHE A 14 3.40 6.96 -5.16
CA PHE A 14 4.22 8.14 -4.86
C PHE A 14 5.46 8.22 -5.75
N THR A 15 6.07 9.40 -5.77
CA THR A 15 7.39 9.63 -6.38
C THR A 15 8.17 10.66 -5.59
N ASN A 16 9.46 10.79 -5.91
CA ASN A 16 10.34 11.81 -5.34
C ASN A 16 10.69 12.85 -6.40
N LEU A 17 10.58 14.14 -6.07
CA LEU A 17 11.07 15.24 -6.91
C LEU A 17 12.28 15.91 -6.25
N GLY A 18 13.45 15.30 -6.42
CA GLY A 18 14.66 15.67 -5.67
C GLY A 18 14.85 14.76 -4.45
N ARG A 19 15.71 15.15 -3.50
CA ARG A 19 16.09 14.27 -2.37
C ARG A 19 15.00 14.14 -1.29
N ASP A 20 14.23 15.18 -1.03
CA ASP A 20 13.35 15.25 0.15
C ASP A 20 11.89 15.60 -0.15
N ASN A 21 11.49 15.60 -1.43
CA ASN A 21 10.14 15.97 -1.85
C ASN A 21 9.36 14.72 -2.24
N LEU A 22 8.78 14.07 -1.24
CA LEU A 22 7.83 12.98 -1.46
C LEU A 22 6.52 13.56 -1.98
N ILE A 23 6.14 13.14 -3.18
CA ILE A 23 4.92 13.55 -3.87
C ILE A 23 3.99 12.35 -3.90
N LEU A 24 2.81 12.52 -3.33
CA LEU A 24 1.75 11.53 -3.38
C LEU A 24 0.94 11.72 -4.67
N ILE A 25 0.86 10.68 -5.49
CA ILE A 25 0.22 10.68 -6.81
C ILE A 25 -1.21 10.17 -6.71
N SER A 26 -1.41 9.05 -6.01
CA SER A 26 -2.71 8.44 -5.79
C SER A 26 -2.62 7.44 -4.64
N GLY A 27 -3.70 6.72 -4.37
CA GLY A 27 -3.70 5.63 -3.42
C GLY A 27 -5.05 4.95 -3.37
N ALA A 28 -5.20 3.99 -2.47
CA ALA A 28 -6.46 3.32 -2.25
C ALA A 28 -6.60 2.88 -0.80
N LEU A 29 -7.84 2.68 -0.38
CA LEU A 29 -8.21 2.25 0.97
C LEU A 29 -9.36 1.26 0.90
N MET A 30 -9.29 0.19 1.68
CA MET A 30 -10.41 -0.72 1.91
C MET A 30 -10.56 -0.99 3.42
N GLY A 31 -11.73 -0.64 3.95
CA GLY A 31 -12.07 -0.86 5.36
C GLY A 31 -12.48 -2.30 5.66
N ARG A 32 -12.33 -2.70 6.93
CA ARG A 32 -12.71 -4.02 7.45
C ARG A 32 -14.12 -4.48 7.08
N HIS A 33 -15.13 -3.61 7.24
CA HIS A 33 -16.55 -3.99 7.11
C HIS A 33 -17.12 -3.85 5.70
N SER A 34 -16.32 -3.35 4.76
CA SER A 34 -16.72 -3.22 3.36
C SER A 34 -15.71 -3.88 2.43
N PRO A 35 -15.40 -5.18 2.61
CA PRO A 35 -14.48 -5.89 1.73
C PRO A 35 -15.02 -5.86 0.29
N GLY A 36 -14.22 -5.35 -0.64
CA GLY A 36 -14.61 -5.14 -2.04
C GLY A 36 -15.06 -3.72 -2.38
N LEU A 37 -15.35 -2.87 -1.39
CA LEU A 37 -15.57 -1.43 -1.62
C LEU A 37 -14.25 -0.67 -1.39
N VAL A 38 -13.51 -0.47 -2.48
CA VAL A 38 -12.25 0.27 -2.44
C VAL A 38 -12.51 1.76 -2.69
N THR A 39 -12.04 2.60 -1.79
CA THR A 39 -11.99 4.06 -1.99
C THR A 39 -10.66 4.41 -2.64
N LYS A 40 -10.68 4.79 -3.92
CA LYS A 40 -9.51 5.34 -4.61
C LYS A 40 -9.28 6.78 -4.16
N LEU A 41 -8.02 7.12 -3.89
CA LEU A 41 -7.53 8.47 -3.66
C LEU A 41 -6.99 9.03 -4.97
N GLU A 42 -7.61 10.10 -5.43
CA GLU A 42 -7.34 10.71 -6.72
C GLU A 42 -7.53 12.24 -6.66
N GLY A 43 -6.83 12.92 -7.57
CA GLY A 43 -6.74 14.37 -7.63
C GLY A 43 -5.31 14.81 -7.97
N ARG A 44 -5.12 16.12 -8.13
CA ARG A 44 -3.78 16.69 -8.37
C ARG A 44 -2.80 16.25 -7.27
N ALA A 45 -1.63 15.77 -7.69
CA ALA A 45 -0.64 15.21 -6.78
C ALA A 45 -0.30 16.17 -5.63
N LEU A 46 -0.08 15.58 -4.45
CA LEU A 46 0.12 16.29 -3.19
C LEU A 46 1.60 16.28 -2.83
N LEU A 47 2.20 17.47 -2.71
CA LEU A 47 3.51 17.63 -2.12
C LEU A 47 3.39 17.52 -0.59
N LEU A 48 3.76 16.36 -0.04
CA LEU A 48 3.44 15.99 1.35
C LEU A 48 4.05 16.96 2.37
N LYS A 49 5.31 17.36 2.17
CA LYS A 49 6.05 18.23 3.08
C LYS A 49 5.38 19.60 3.28
N GLU A 50 4.80 20.14 2.21
CA GLU A 50 4.17 21.47 2.22
C GLU A 50 2.65 21.40 2.32
N ASN A 51 2.07 20.19 2.29
CA ASN A 51 0.62 19.98 2.31
C ASN A 51 -0.13 20.83 1.26
N ARG A 52 0.40 20.85 0.03
CA ARG A 52 -0.23 21.55 -1.09
C ARG A 52 -0.18 20.71 -2.35
N VAL A 53 -1.08 21.00 -3.27
CA VAL A 53 -1.01 20.44 -4.62
C VAL A 53 0.27 20.92 -5.31
N VAL A 54 0.82 20.05 -6.16
CA VAL A 54 1.95 20.42 -7.03
C VAL A 54 1.51 21.47 -8.04
N THR A 55 2.42 22.39 -8.36
CA THR A 55 2.21 23.39 -9.40
C THR A 55 2.33 22.76 -10.80
N PRO A 56 1.80 23.40 -11.86
CA PRO A 56 1.98 22.90 -13.23
C PRO A 56 3.44 22.71 -13.65
N LYS A 57 4.36 23.52 -13.10
CA LYS A 57 5.80 23.40 -13.35
C LYS A 57 6.37 22.15 -12.67
N GLU A 58 6.11 21.97 -11.38
CA GLU A 58 6.55 20.79 -10.62
C GLU A 58 5.96 19.50 -11.19
N TRP A 59 4.72 19.55 -11.67
CA TRP A 59 4.09 18.45 -12.40
C TRP A 59 4.89 18.05 -13.63
N LYS A 60 5.24 19.02 -14.48
CA LYS A 60 6.05 18.79 -15.69
C LYS A 60 7.43 18.23 -15.33
N ASP A 61 8.06 18.76 -14.29
CA ASP A 61 9.37 18.30 -13.82
C ASP A 61 9.30 16.86 -13.29
N MET A 62 8.23 16.51 -12.57
CA MET A 62 7.95 15.16 -12.09
C MET A 62 7.75 14.18 -13.26
N VAL A 63 6.94 14.53 -14.26
CA VAL A 63 6.73 13.70 -15.46
C VAL A 63 8.05 13.48 -16.21
N HIS A 64 8.84 14.53 -16.43
CA HIS A 64 10.16 14.41 -17.05
C HIS A 64 11.12 13.52 -16.25
N HIS A 65 11.08 13.62 -14.91
CA HIS A 65 11.90 12.80 -14.04
C HIS A 65 11.55 11.32 -14.17
N LEU A 66 10.26 10.98 -14.15
CA LEU A 66 9.78 9.60 -14.30
C LEU A 66 10.11 9.03 -15.68
N VAL A 67 9.91 9.80 -16.75
CA VAL A 67 10.31 9.42 -18.11
C VAL A 67 11.80 9.11 -18.16
N ARG A 68 12.64 9.90 -17.48
CA ARG A 68 14.09 9.65 -17.43
C ARG A 68 14.45 8.37 -16.66
N ILE A 69 13.80 8.11 -15.53
CA ILE A 69 14.05 6.92 -14.69
C ILE A 69 13.63 5.63 -15.42
N PHE A 70 12.46 5.65 -16.05
CA PHE A 70 11.87 4.47 -16.67
C PHE A 70 12.04 4.43 -18.19
N LYS A 71 12.95 5.23 -18.75
CA LYS A 71 13.18 5.32 -20.22
C LYS A 71 13.39 3.95 -20.88
N ASP A 72 14.06 3.04 -20.18
CA ASP A 72 14.40 1.70 -20.67
C ASP A 72 13.38 0.63 -20.20
N LYS A 73 12.29 1.05 -19.55
CA LYS A 73 11.24 0.18 -18.98
C LYS A 73 9.84 0.67 -19.41
N PRO A 74 9.52 0.67 -20.72
CA PRO A 74 8.27 1.24 -21.23
C PRO A 74 7.02 0.57 -20.65
N LYS A 75 7.08 -0.74 -20.37
CA LYS A 75 5.99 -1.49 -19.72
C LYS A 75 5.68 -1.01 -18.30
N THR A 76 6.64 -0.39 -17.61
CA THR A 76 6.44 0.23 -16.29
C THR A 76 6.11 1.72 -16.44
N LEU A 77 6.74 2.40 -17.39
CA LEU A 77 6.56 3.84 -17.61
C LEU A 77 5.12 4.18 -18.00
N TYR A 78 4.52 3.45 -18.93
CA TYR A 78 3.18 3.83 -19.44
C TYR A 78 2.08 3.72 -18.38
N PRO A 79 1.96 2.63 -17.60
CA PRO A 79 0.99 2.58 -16.51
C PRO A 79 1.16 3.71 -15.49
N VAL A 80 2.41 4.00 -15.09
CA VAL A 80 2.70 5.09 -14.14
C VAL A 80 2.28 6.45 -14.70
N LEU A 81 2.61 6.75 -15.96
CA LEU A 81 2.19 8.01 -16.60
C LEU A 81 0.67 8.10 -16.75
N ALA A 82 0.01 7.00 -17.09
CA ALA A 82 -1.45 6.95 -17.18
C ALA A 82 -2.10 7.25 -15.83
N GLN A 83 -1.62 6.65 -14.74
CA GLN A 83 -2.14 6.94 -13.40
C GLN A 83 -1.95 8.38 -12.97
N ILE A 84 -0.78 8.94 -13.25
CA ILE A 84 -0.47 10.34 -13.00
C ILE A 84 -1.46 11.22 -13.75
N TYR A 85 -1.64 10.98 -15.05
CA TYR A 85 -2.59 11.70 -15.87
C TYR A 85 -4.03 11.59 -15.34
N ASP A 86 -4.49 10.37 -15.07
CA ASP A 86 -5.85 10.08 -14.59
C ASP A 86 -6.12 10.73 -13.22
N SER A 87 -5.13 10.71 -12.32
CA SER A 87 -5.26 11.33 -11.00
C SER A 87 -5.41 12.85 -11.11
N ASP A 88 -4.61 13.51 -11.96
CA ASP A 88 -4.69 14.97 -12.14
C ASP A 88 -5.97 15.44 -12.84
N HIS A 89 -6.52 14.60 -13.71
CA HIS A 89 -7.76 14.89 -14.46
C HIS A 89 -9.00 14.32 -13.79
N SER A 90 -8.87 13.74 -12.59
CA SER A 90 -10.01 13.19 -11.87
C SER A 90 -10.96 14.30 -11.43
N THR A 91 -12.26 14.02 -11.57
CA THR A 91 -13.32 14.88 -11.01
C THR A 91 -13.49 14.69 -9.51
N LYS A 92 -12.94 13.60 -8.95
CA LYS A 92 -12.85 13.39 -7.51
C LYS A 92 -11.55 13.99 -7.00
N THR A 93 -11.66 14.83 -5.99
CA THR A 93 -10.53 15.54 -5.38
C THR A 93 -10.44 15.15 -3.92
N ASN A 94 -10.11 13.88 -3.66
CA ASN A 94 -9.94 13.34 -2.30
C ASN A 94 -8.47 13.09 -1.92
N LEU A 95 -7.53 13.36 -2.83
CA LEU A 95 -6.08 13.34 -2.60
C LEU A 95 -5.58 14.61 -1.86
N THR A 96 -6.12 14.86 -0.67
CA THR A 96 -5.64 15.93 0.21
C THR A 96 -5.41 15.38 1.62
N LYS A 97 -4.48 15.96 2.37
CA LYS A 97 -4.22 15.55 3.75
C LYS A 97 -5.51 15.49 4.59
N LYS A 98 -6.36 16.51 4.50
CA LYS A 98 -7.62 16.57 5.26
C LYS A 98 -8.54 15.40 4.92
N GLN A 99 -8.74 15.11 3.64
CA GLN A 99 -9.64 14.04 3.23
C GLN A 99 -9.08 12.67 3.52
N ILE A 100 -7.78 12.45 3.29
CA ILE A 100 -7.11 11.19 3.63
C ILE A 100 -7.26 10.92 5.12
N LEU A 101 -6.92 11.87 5.98
CA LEU A 101 -7.08 11.73 7.44
C LEU A 101 -8.54 11.49 7.84
N ASN A 102 -9.50 12.17 7.24
CA ASN A 102 -10.91 11.95 7.53
C ASN A 102 -11.41 10.57 7.06
N LEU A 103 -10.84 10.01 5.98
CA LEU A 103 -11.17 8.67 5.50
C LEU A 103 -10.63 7.58 6.44
N ILE A 104 -9.51 7.84 7.11
CA ILE A 104 -8.89 6.84 7.99
C ILE A 104 -9.24 6.97 9.46
N LYS A 105 -9.81 8.11 9.89
CA LYS A 105 -10.02 8.49 11.31
C LYS A 105 -10.73 7.45 12.20
N ASP A 106 -11.57 6.60 11.60
CA ASP A 106 -12.41 5.64 12.32
C ASP A 106 -11.75 4.25 12.41
N TYR A 107 -10.51 4.11 11.90
CA TYR A 107 -9.72 2.90 12.02
C TYR A 107 -8.65 3.06 13.09
N ASP A 108 -8.42 2.00 13.86
CA ASP A 108 -7.34 1.95 14.85
C ASP A 108 -6.00 1.62 14.17
N VAL A 109 -6.07 0.80 13.12
CA VAL A 109 -4.90 0.20 12.44
C VAL A 109 -4.96 0.39 10.94
N ILE A 110 -3.82 0.75 10.35
CA ILE A 110 -3.59 0.73 8.91
C ILE A 110 -2.67 -0.43 8.56
N VAL A 111 -3.11 -1.30 7.65
CA VAL A 111 -2.37 -2.46 7.19
C VAL A 111 -1.85 -2.20 5.78
N LEU A 112 -0.55 -2.44 5.58
CA LEU A 112 0.19 -2.10 4.37
C LEU A 112 0.92 -3.34 3.84
N TRP A 113 1.24 -3.37 2.55
CA TRP A 113 2.13 -4.37 1.96
C TRP A 113 3.50 -3.73 1.69
N GLU A 114 4.59 -4.30 2.23
CA GLU A 114 5.94 -3.73 2.13
C GLU A 114 5.98 -2.22 2.46
N GLY A 115 5.18 -1.81 3.46
CA GLY A 115 4.73 -0.43 3.69
C GLY A 115 5.77 0.53 4.24
N SER A 116 7.07 0.25 4.07
CA SER A 116 8.15 1.08 4.61
C SER A 116 8.11 2.54 4.14
N THR A 117 7.60 2.80 2.92
CA THR A 117 7.43 4.16 2.41
C THR A 117 6.04 4.71 2.72
N ASP A 118 5.01 3.88 2.66
CA ASP A 118 3.64 4.22 3.08
C ASP A 118 3.58 4.70 4.53
N ILE A 119 4.34 4.08 5.43
CA ILE A 119 4.50 4.54 6.83
C ILE A 119 5.05 5.97 6.85
N LYS A 120 6.07 6.28 6.05
CA LYS A 120 6.61 7.65 5.96
C LYS A 120 5.58 8.64 5.40
N ILE A 121 4.72 8.19 4.49
CA ILE A 121 3.61 9.00 3.96
C ILE A 121 2.60 9.28 5.06
N LEU A 122 2.18 8.26 5.80
CA LEU A 122 1.28 8.39 6.96
C LEU A 122 1.87 9.33 8.02
N ASP A 123 3.17 9.22 8.32
CA ASP A 123 3.88 10.11 9.24
C ASP A 123 3.88 11.56 8.73
N ALA A 124 4.17 11.79 7.45
CA ALA A 124 4.14 13.13 6.84
C ALA A 124 2.72 13.73 6.81
N LEU A 125 1.71 12.88 6.65
CA LEU A 125 0.30 13.25 6.79
C LEU A 125 -0.06 13.54 8.26
N GLY A 126 0.73 13.12 9.23
CA GLY A 126 0.43 13.23 10.66
C GLY A 126 -0.71 12.30 11.09
N ALA A 127 -0.79 11.11 10.48
CA ALA A 127 -1.77 10.10 10.83
C ALA A 127 -1.39 9.43 12.17
N PRO A 128 -2.22 9.48 13.21
CA PRO A 128 -1.90 8.94 14.54
C PRO A 128 -2.07 7.41 14.66
N HIS A 129 -2.13 6.70 13.53
CA HIS A 129 -2.61 5.32 13.49
C HIS A 129 -1.47 4.33 13.70
N ILE A 130 -1.78 3.16 14.25
CA ILE A 130 -0.83 2.05 14.25
C ILE A 130 -0.70 1.54 12.82
N ALA A 131 0.51 1.54 12.28
CA ALA A 131 0.79 1.00 10.96
C ALA A 131 1.44 -0.39 11.06
N LEU A 132 0.79 -1.38 10.45
CA LEU A 132 1.31 -2.75 10.32
C LEU A 132 1.76 -2.98 8.88
N SER A 133 2.90 -3.63 8.69
CA SER A 133 3.41 -4.00 7.38
C SER A 133 3.39 -5.51 7.20
N MET A 134 2.79 -5.97 6.10
CA MET A 134 2.92 -7.34 5.64
C MET A 134 4.06 -7.50 4.65
N ARG A 135 4.61 -8.70 4.56
CA ARG A 135 5.56 -9.09 3.51
C ARG A 135 5.60 -10.59 3.32
N GLY A 136 5.99 -11.04 2.13
CA GLY A 136 6.36 -12.44 1.86
C GLY A 136 7.87 -12.58 1.86
N TRP A 137 8.42 -13.38 2.78
CA TRP A 137 9.87 -13.48 2.97
C TRP A 137 10.36 -14.92 3.12
N ASP A 138 11.45 -15.25 2.42
CA ASP A 138 12.23 -16.46 2.61
C ASP A 138 13.26 -16.22 3.72
N VAL A 139 12.99 -16.75 4.91
CA VAL A 139 13.80 -16.54 6.12
C VAL A 139 15.14 -17.27 6.05
N ASP A 140 15.17 -18.43 5.40
CA ASP A 140 16.31 -19.36 5.43
C ASP A 140 17.07 -19.42 4.09
N SER A 141 16.62 -18.66 3.09
CA SER A 141 17.17 -18.67 1.71
C SER A 141 17.10 -20.06 1.08
N ASN A 142 16.00 -20.78 1.30
CA ASN A 142 15.78 -22.15 0.83
C ASN A 142 14.55 -22.30 -0.06
N GLY A 143 13.95 -21.20 -0.52
CA GLY A 143 12.77 -21.17 -1.37
C GLY A 143 11.45 -21.35 -0.62
N LYS A 144 11.47 -21.45 0.72
CA LYS A 144 10.27 -21.53 1.56
C LYS A 144 9.86 -20.14 2.04
N PHE A 145 8.69 -19.70 1.63
CA PHE A 145 8.23 -18.34 1.92
C PHE A 145 7.22 -18.30 3.05
N PHE A 146 7.35 -17.25 3.86
CA PHE A 146 6.46 -16.96 4.97
C PHE A 146 5.79 -15.61 4.75
N LEU A 147 4.48 -15.56 4.93
CA LEU A 147 3.73 -14.32 5.06
C LEU A 147 3.90 -13.81 6.50
N GLN A 148 4.57 -12.67 6.63
CA GLN A 148 4.87 -12.03 7.90
C GLN A 148 4.03 -10.77 8.07
N LEU A 149 3.58 -10.52 9.30
CA LEU A 149 2.97 -9.26 9.72
C LEU A 149 3.89 -8.62 10.76
N LEU A 150 4.23 -7.37 10.55
CA LEU A 150 5.20 -6.63 11.35
C LEU A 150 4.59 -5.36 11.94
N TYR A 151 5.03 -5.03 13.15
CA TYR A 151 4.89 -3.69 13.74
C TYR A 151 6.29 -3.11 13.96
N GLY A 152 6.61 -2.05 13.22
CA GLY A 152 7.97 -1.55 13.11
C GLY A 152 8.93 -2.63 12.59
N LYS A 153 9.86 -3.07 13.44
CA LYS A 153 10.81 -4.15 13.13
C LYS A 153 10.43 -5.50 13.74
N THR A 154 9.39 -5.54 14.56
CA THR A 154 8.98 -6.72 15.30
C THR A 154 8.03 -7.54 14.44
N ILE A 155 8.32 -8.84 14.28
CA ILE A 155 7.42 -9.79 13.61
C ILE A 155 6.35 -10.19 14.63
N ILE A 156 5.10 -9.83 14.35
CA ILE A 156 3.95 -10.25 15.15
C ILE A 156 3.56 -11.66 14.78
N VAL A 157 3.41 -11.93 13.48
CA VAL A 157 2.99 -13.23 12.94
C VAL A 157 3.93 -13.63 11.80
N SER A 158 4.23 -14.92 11.68
CA SER A 158 4.91 -15.51 10.53
C SER A 158 4.26 -16.85 10.18
N HIS A 159 3.68 -16.94 8.99
CA HIS A 159 2.99 -18.14 8.52
C HIS A 159 3.59 -18.64 7.22
N TYR A 160 3.91 -19.93 7.12
CA TYR A 160 4.39 -20.53 5.88
C TYR A 160 3.28 -20.51 4.82
N ILE A 161 3.57 -20.03 3.63
CA ILE A 161 2.59 -19.89 2.54
C ILE A 161 2.92 -20.69 1.28
N GLY A 162 4.13 -21.25 1.17
CA GLY A 162 4.48 -22.12 0.05
C GLY A 162 5.93 -21.99 -0.39
N ASP A 163 6.25 -22.72 -1.45
CA ASP A 163 7.59 -22.79 -2.02
C ASP A 163 7.62 -22.16 -3.42
N ILE A 164 8.61 -21.31 -3.68
CA ILE A 164 8.84 -20.73 -5.01
C ILE A 164 10.34 -20.80 -5.33
N ALA A 165 10.67 -21.39 -6.47
CA ALA A 165 12.01 -21.30 -7.02
C ALA A 165 12.20 -19.94 -7.71
N LYS A 166 12.78 -18.96 -7.00
CA LYS A 166 13.14 -17.65 -7.56
C LYS A 166 14.45 -17.13 -7.02
N ASN A 167 15.02 -16.17 -7.74
CA ASN A 167 16.12 -15.37 -7.23
C ASN A 167 15.58 -14.27 -6.31
N GLY A 168 16.17 -14.14 -5.12
CA GLY A 168 15.78 -13.15 -4.13
C GLY A 168 14.86 -13.72 -3.04
N ARG A 169 14.82 -13.00 -1.91
CA ARG A 169 14.17 -13.46 -0.67
C ARG A 169 12.78 -12.86 -0.44
N ALA A 170 12.36 -11.90 -1.27
CA ALA A 170 11.07 -11.23 -1.15
C ALA A 170 10.10 -11.72 -2.22
N LEU A 171 8.86 -11.95 -1.83
CA LEU A 171 7.76 -12.08 -2.77
C LEU A 171 7.24 -10.70 -3.16
N CYS A 172 6.89 -10.53 -4.43
CA CYS A 172 5.98 -9.44 -4.80
C CYS A 172 4.56 -9.79 -4.36
N LEU A 173 3.68 -8.79 -4.36
CA LEU A 173 2.30 -8.95 -3.90
C LEU A 173 1.55 -10.04 -4.67
N THR A 174 1.71 -10.09 -6.01
CA THR A 174 1.08 -11.10 -6.87
C THR A 174 1.55 -12.52 -6.52
N GLU A 175 2.85 -12.72 -6.26
CA GLU A 175 3.37 -14.05 -5.89
C GLU A 175 2.82 -14.51 -4.53
N ALA A 176 2.83 -13.62 -3.52
CA ALA A 176 2.29 -13.94 -2.21
C ALA A 176 0.78 -14.21 -2.24
N HIS A 177 0.04 -13.41 -3.03
CA HIS A 177 -1.38 -13.61 -3.24
C HIS A 177 -1.66 -14.95 -3.94
N GLY A 178 -0.93 -15.28 -5.01
CA GLY A 178 -1.10 -16.55 -5.72
C GLY A 178 -0.80 -17.80 -4.90
N LEU A 179 0.10 -17.70 -3.90
CA LEU A 179 0.36 -18.80 -2.96
C LEU A 179 -0.73 -19.00 -1.90
N THR A 180 -1.52 -17.97 -1.62
CA THR A 180 -2.47 -17.97 -0.50
C THR A 180 -3.93 -18.05 -0.96
N CYS A 181 -4.23 -17.52 -2.14
CA CYS A 181 -5.56 -17.44 -2.70
C CYS A 181 -5.63 -18.16 -4.06
N GLY A 182 -6.53 -19.13 -4.18
CA GLY A 182 -6.83 -19.79 -5.45
C GLY A 182 -7.98 -19.14 -6.24
N GLY A 183 -8.48 -17.99 -5.78
CA GLY A 183 -9.59 -17.27 -6.40
C GLY A 183 -9.11 -16.23 -7.41
N ASP A 184 -9.85 -16.07 -8.50
CA ASP A 184 -9.67 -14.97 -9.43
C ASP A 184 -10.27 -13.68 -8.83
N HIS A 185 -9.47 -12.63 -8.73
CA HIS A 185 -9.91 -11.31 -8.26
C HIS A 185 -10.01 -10.27 -9.39
N GLY A 186 -9.97 -10.73 -10.65
CA GLY A 186 -9.90 -9.86 -11.82
C GLY A 186 -8.48 -9.33 -11.98
N CYS A 187 -7.81 -9.75 -13.05
CA CYS A 187 -6.48 -9.27 -13.36
C CYS A 187 -6.56 -7.82 -13.88
N ILE A 188 -6.33 -6.86 -13.00
CA ILE A 188 -6.01 -5.48 -13.37
C ILE A 188 -4.56 -5.32 -12.96
N GLU A 189 -3.70 -4.96 -13.92
CA GLU A 189 -2.25 -4.84 -13.81
C GLU A 189 -1.76 -4.46 -12.40
N ALA A 190 -0.76 -5.21 -11.89
CA ALA A 190 0.00 -4.80 -10.72
C ALA A 190 0.52 -3.36 -10.91
N HIS A 191 0.66 -2.60 -9.83
CA HIS A 191 0.82 -1.14 -9.82
C HIS A 191 -0.48 -0.36 -10.01
N ASN A 192 -1.63 -0.91 -9.61
CA ASN A 192 -2.85 -0.14 -9.40
C ASN A 192 -3.18 -0.22 -7.91
N PRO A 193 -3.21 0.91 -7.18
CA PRO A 193 -3.39 0.88 -5.73
C PRO A 193 -4.71 0.20 -5.34
N VAL A 194 -5.73 0.23 -6.21
CA VAL A 194 -6.99 -0.48 -5.98
C VAL A 194 -6.78 -2.00 -5.95
N THR A 195 -6.07 -2.54 -6.95
CA THR A 195 -5.73 -3.97 -7.01
C THR A 195 -4.87 -4.36 -5.82
N ASP A 196 -3.86 -3.54 -5.52
CA ASP A 196 -2.89 -3.82 -4.48
C ASP A 196 -3.54 -3.84 -3.09
N VAL A 197 -4.50 -2.97 -2.82
CA VAL A 197 -5.32 -3.01 -1.60
C VAL A 197 -6.21 -4.25 -1.52
N ILE A 198 -6.81 -4.67 -2.63
CA ILE A 198 -7.66 -5.88 -2.65
C ILE A 198 -6.82 -7.12 -2.32
N TRP A 199 -5.68 -7.29 -2.98
CA TRP A 199 -4.79 -8.43 -2.74
C TRP A 199 -4.18 -8.41 -1.35
N SER A 200 -3.74 -7.23 -0.88
CA SER A 200 -3.25 -7.05 0.49
C SER A 200 -4.34 -7.37 1.51
N GLY A 201 -5.58 -6.97 1.28
CA GLY A 201 -6.70 -7.30 2.17
C GLY A 201 -7.02 -8.79 2.19
N CYS A 202 -6.86 -9.49 1.06
CA CYS A 202 -6.98 -10.95 1.00
C CYS A 202 -5.90 -11.62 1.88
N LEU A 203 -4.64 -11.20 1.75
CA LEU A 203 -3.53 -11.69 2.56
C LEU A 203 -3.71 -11.42 4.06
N PHE A 204 -4.13 -10.21 4.42
CA PHE A 204 -4.36 -9.87 5.82
C PHE A 204 -5.50 -10.70 6.42
N ARG A 205 -6.59 -10.88 5.66
CA ARG A 205 -7.71 -11.76 6.08
C ARG A 205 -7.23 -13.19 6.26
N TYR A 206 -6.37 -13.69 5.38
CA TYR A 206 -5.80 -15.03 5.48
C TYR A 206 -5.00 -15.22 6.79
N LEU A 207 -4.22 -14.23 7.20
CA LEU A 207 -3.53 -14.22 8.51
C LEU A 207 -4.52 -14.11 9.68
N ARG A 208 -5.48 -13.18 9.62
CA ARG A 208 -6.49 -12.95 10.67
C ARG A 208 -7.32 -14.19 10.98
N LEU A 209 -7.62 -15.03 10.00
CA LEU A 209 -8.35 -16.28 10.20
C LEU A 209 -7.57 -17.31 11.02
N ARG A 210 -6.23 -17.21 11.05
CA ARG A 210 -5.34 -18.15 11.74
C ARG A 210 -4.79 -17.59 13.06
N TYR A 211 -4.61 -16.27 13.16
CA TYR A 211 -3.86 -15.62 14.23
C TYR A 211 -4.61 -14.43 14.83
N SER A 212 -5.95 -14.47 14.87
CA SER A 212 -6.79 -13.36 15.33
C SER A 212 -6.39 -12.80 16.70
N VAL A 213 -6.29 -13.67 17.70
CA VAL A 213 -5.96 -13.32 19.08
C VAL A 213 -4.57 -12.67 19.18
N GLN A 214 -3.56 -13.31 18.58
CA GLN A 214 -2.18 -12.81 18.59
C GLN A 214 -2.05 -11.43 17.94
N ILE A 215 -2.81 -11.18 16.87
CA ILE A 215 -2.83 -9.87 16.21
C ILE A 215 -3.52 -8.84 17.11
N ASP A 216 -4.65 -9.19 17.71
CA ASP A 216 -5.37 -8.27 18.60
C ASP A 216 -4.53 -7.91 19.84
N ASP A 217 -3.89 -8.90 20.48
CA ASP A 217 -3.02 -8.70 21.64
C ASP A 217 -1.82 -7.80 21.33
N ALA A 218 -1.21 -7.97 20.15
CA ALA A 218 -0.07 -7.16 19.72
C ALA A 218 -0.43 -5.69 19.41
N ILE A 219 -1.70 -5.39 19.15
CA ILE A 219 -2.19 -4.04 18.87
C ILE A 219 -2.68 -3.35 20.14
N ILE A 220 -3.30 -4.10 21.07
CA ILE A 220 -3.87 -3.57 22.32
C ILE A 220 -2.83 -3.46 23.45
N GLY A 221 -1.73 -4.23 23.34
CA GLY A 221 -0.67 -4.36 24.35
C GLY A 221 -0.07 -3.05 24.86
#